data_AF-A0A8B6HTM2-F1
#
_entry.id   AF-A0A8B6HTM2-F1
#
_cell.length_a   1.000
_cell.length_b   1.000
_cell.length_c   1.000
_cell.angle_alpha   90.00
_cell.angle_beta   90.00
_cell.angle_gamma   90.00
#
_symmetry.space_group_name_H-M   'P 1'
#
loop_
_entity.id
_entity.type
_entity.pdbx_description
1 polymer ?
#
loop_
_entity_poly.entity_id
_entity_poly.type
_entity_poly.pdbx_seq_one_letter_code
_entity_poly.pdbx_strand_id
1 'polypeptide(L)'
;MTSHIKNFMKGWNPTYDNPTVLNHALNRYFLTKKQENTAIHKDKLETEKRKRASYERKKEKAKRRITALEKMEISAAKKANIRACLENKYMSSDEECADGFITHQPSWQSKRFAEYKRKLDSKFLDICSTKSRRLLSKRTIGSVSEKENPDIKDETLLWVIKEN
;
A
#
# COMPACT_ATOMS: atom_id res chain seq x y z
N MET A 1 7.45 -24.05 24.21
CA MET A 1 6.84 -22.70 24.31
C MET A 1 5.51 -22.59 23.57
N THR A 2 5.38 -23.12 22.34
CA THR A 2 4.13 -23.08 21.54
C THR A 2 2.98 -23.93 22.11
N SER A 3 3.24 -25.06 22.77
CA SER A 3 2.20 -25.90 23.40
C SER A 3 1.51 -25.23 24.59
N HIS A 4 2.30 -24.56 25.45
CA HIS A 4 1.79 -23.84 26.62
C HIS A 4 0.85 -22.69 26.23
N ILE A 5 1.21 -21.92 25.20
CA ILE A 5 0.40 -20.81 24.69
C ILE A 5 -0.87 -21.31 24.00
N LYS A 6 -0.79 -22.44 23.27
CA LYS A 6 -1.99 -23.08 22.70
C LYS A 6 -2.98 -23.52 23.79
N ASN A 7 -2.47 -24.11 24.87
CA ASN A 7 -3.31 -24.55 25.99
C ASN A 7 -3.93 -23.36 26.74
N PHE A 8 -3.17 -22.28 26.92
CA PHE A 8 -3.67 -21.03 27.51
C PHE A 8 -4.77 -20.38 26.65
N MET A 9 -4.55 -20.28 25.33
CA MET A 9 -5.53 -19.75 24.37
C MET A 9 -6.82 -20.57 24.32
N LYS A 10 -6.71 -21.91 24.38
CA LYS A 10 -7.86 -22.83 24.46
C LYS A 10 -8.68 -22.65 25.74
N GLY A 11 -8.02 -22.36 26.86
CA GLY A 11 -8.70 -22.05 28.13
C GLY A 11 -9.41 -20.70 28.13
N TRP A 12 -8.92 -19.73 27.36
CA TRP A 12 -9.47 -18.37 27.33
C TRP A 12 -10.66 -18.19 26.36
N ASN A 13 -10.69 -18.95 25.26
CA ASN A 13 -11.83 -18.95 24.34
C ASN A 13 -12.06 -20.38 23.79
N PRO A 14 -12.95 -21.17 24.42
CA PRO A 14 -13.20 -22.56 24.04
C PRO A 14 -13.90 -22.72 22.69
N THR A 15 -14.47 -21.64 22.13
CA THR A 15 -15.16 -21.66 20.83
C THR A 15 -14.20 -21.52 19.65
N TYR A 16 -12.93 -21.16 19.89
CA TYR A 16 -11.90 -20.98 18.86
C TYR A 16 -11.19 -22.30 18.54
N ASP A 17 -11.96 -23.35 18.21
CA ASP A 17 -11.48 -24.72 18.11
C ASP A 17 -10.93 -25.09 16.71
N ASN A 18 -10.50 -24.09 15.93
CA ASN A 18 -9.78 -24.36 14.68
C ASN A 18 -8.26 -24.34 14.93
N PRO A 19 -7.62 -25.50 15.19
CA PRO A 19 -6.20 -25.59 15.52
C PRO A 19 -5.31 -25.09 14.37
N THR A 20 -5.79 -25.12 13.12
CA THR A 20 -5.02 -24.62 11.98
C THR A 20 -4.89 -23.10 12.04
N VAL A 21 -5.98 -22.37 12.32
CA VAL A 21 -5.98 -20.90 12.43
C VAL A 21 -5.08 -20.44 13.58
N LEU A 22 -5.16 -21.12 14.73
CA LEU A 22 -4.31 -20.84 15.88
C LEU A 22 -2.83 -21.10 15.58
N ASN A 23 -2.51 -22.21 14.91
CA ASN A 23 -1.15 -22.52 14.49
C ASN A 23 -0.61 -21.48 13.50
N HIS A 24 -1.41 -21.05 12.53
CA HIS A 24 -1.03 -20.01 11.59
C HIS A 24 -0.79 -18.67 12.28
N ALA A 25 -1.65 -18.28 13.23
CA ALA A 25 -1.50 -17.06 14.01
C ALA A 25 -0.22 -17.08 14.86
N LEU A 26 0.04 -18.18 15.56
CA LEU A 26 1.26 -18.36 16.37
C LEU A 26 2.51 -18.36 15.50
N ASN A 27 2.52 -19.11 14.40
CA ASN A 27 3.66 -19.15 13.47
C ASN A 27 3.93 -17.75 12.91
N ARG A 28 2.89 -17.01 12.52
CA ARG A 28 3.03 -15.63 12.04
C ARG A 28 3.59 -14.71 13.12
N TYR A 29 3.10 -14.81 14.36
CA TYR A 29 3.57 -13.99 15.48
C TYR A 29 5.04 -14.25 15.82
N PHE A 30 5.42 -15.52 15.99
CA PHE A 30 6.80 -15.89 16.33
C PHE A 30 7.78 -15.61 15.20
N LEU A 31 7.37 -15.82 13.95
CA LEU A 31 8.17 -15.44 12.78
C LEU A 31 8.39 -13.93 12.73
N THR A 32 7.37 -13.13 13.07
CA THR A 32 7.48 -11.66 13.18
C THR A 32 8.45 -11.25 14.28
N LYS A 33 8.41 -11.89 15.46
CA LYS A 33 9.34 -11.60 16.56
C LYS A 33 10.78 -12.02 16.25
N LYS A 34 10.98 -13.16 15.58
CA LYS A 34 12.31 -13.59 15.12
C LYS A 34 12.89 -12.59 14.09
N GLN A 35 12.06 -12.12 13.15
CA GLN A 35 12.44 -11.08 12.19
C GLN A 35 12.81 -9.78 12.90
N GLU A 36 12.00 -9.34 13.87
CA GLU A 36 12.27 -8.14 14.67
C GLU A 36 13.61 -8.23 15.42
N ASN A 37 13.88 -9.35 16.09
CA ASN A 37 15.16 -9.58 16.77
C ASN A 37 16.34 -9.60 15.79
N THR A 38 16.15 -10.16 14.59
CA THR A 38 17.19 -10.18 13.55
C THR A 38 17.48 -8.76 13.04
N ALA A 39 16.45 -7.92 12.92
CA ALA A 39 16.59 -6.53 12.51
C ALA A 39 17.24 -5.65 13.59
N ILE A 40 16.94 -5.92 14.87
CA ILE A 40 17.62 -5.31 16.03
C ILE A 40 19.11 -5.65 15.98
N HIS A 41 19.47 -6.92 15.83
CA HIS A 41 20.87 -7.36 15.78
C HIS A 41 21.66 -6.78 14.59
N LYS A 42 20.97 -6.37 13.53
CA LYS A 42 21.58 -5.78 12.33
C LYS A 42 21.53 -4.25 12.33
N ASP A 43 21.08 -3.62 13.43
CA ASP A 43 20.82 -2.18 13.55
C ASP A 43 19.95 -1.60 12.40
N LYS A 44 19.03 -2.43 11.90
CA LYS A 44 18.17 -2.12 10.75
C LYS A 44 16.70 -2.00 11.12
N LEU A 45 16.35 -2.16 12.40
CA LEU A 45 14.96 -2.20 12.87
C LEU A 45 14.17 -0.97 12.43
N GLU A 46 14.68 0.24 12.68
CA GLU A 46 13.97 1.47 12.33
C GLU A 46 13.84 1.63 10.81
N THR A 47 14.87 1.23 10.06
CA THR A 47 14.82 1.20 8.59
C THR A 47 13.76 0.22 8.08
N GLU A 48 13.65 -0.97 8.66
CA GLU A 48 12.64 -1.96 8.28
C GLU A 48 11.22 -1.54 8.67
N LYS A 49 11.04 -0.93 9.85
CA LYS A 49 9.76 -0.33 10.27
C LYS A 49 9.32 0.75 9.27
N ARG A 50 10.23 1.65 8.88
CA ARG A 50 9.97 2.69 7.87
C ARG A 50 9.59 2.07 6.51
N LYS A 51 10.33 1.06 6.06
CA LYS A 51 10.03 0.32 4.81
C LYS A 51 8.66 -0.34 4.85
N ARG A 52 8.31 -1.01 5.96
CA ARG A 52 7.02 -1.67 6.15
C ARG A 52 5.87 -0.66 6.16
N ALA A 53 6.02 0.44 6.89
CA ALA A 53 5.04 1.52 6.91
C ALA A 53 4.85 2.13 5.51
N SER A 54 5.93 2.35 4.76
CA SER A 54 5.88 2.82 3.37
C SER A 54 5.15 1.83 2.46
N TYR A 55 5.45 0.53 2.57
CA TYR A 55 4.81 -0.52 1.78
C TYR A 55 3.30 -0.62 2.04
N GLU A 56 2.88 -0.70 3.31
CA GLU A 56 1.46 -0.77 3.67
C GLU A 56 0.69 0.47 3.21
N ARG A 57 1.32 1.66 3.26
CA ARG A 57 0.72 2.89 2.71
C ARG A 57 0.53 2.85 1.20
N LYS A 58 1.54 2.38 0.46
CA LYS A 58 1.45 2.21 -1.00
C LYS A 58 0.35 1.21 -1.37
N LYS A 59 0.27 0.10 -0.63
CA LYS A 59 -0.76 -0.93 -0.77
C LYS A 59 -2.16 -0.38 -0.53
N GLU A 60 -2.36 0.38 0.54
CA GLU A 60 -3.67 0.99 0.81
C GLU A 60 -4.04 2.04 -0.25
N LYS A 61 -3.07 2.79 -0.79
CA LYS A 61 -3.31 3.71 -1.92
C LYS A 61 -3.73 2.96 -3.20
N ALA A 62 -3.02 1.88 -3.54
CA ALA A 62 -3.40 1.04 -4.68
C ALA A 62 -4.81 0.47 -4.50
N LYS A 63 -5.13 -0.06 -3.32
CA LYS A 63 -6.45 -0.59 -2.98
C LYS A 63 -7.57 0.43 -3.19
N ARG A 64 -7.42 1.65 -2.65
CA ARG A 64 -8.42 2.72 -2.79
C ARG A 64 -8.68 3.08 -4.26
N ARG A 65 -7.61 3.16 -5.05
CA ARG A 65 -7.69 3.44 -6.49
C ARG A 65 -8.36 2.30 -7.26
N ILE A 66 -8.07 1.05 -6.91
CA ILE A 66 -8.76 -0.12 -7.49
C ILE A 66 -10.25 -0.08 -7.16
N THR A 67 -10.62 0.19 -5.92
CA THR A 67 -12.04 0.34 -5.52
C THR A 67 -12.73 1.48 -6.26
N ALA A 68 -12.05 2.61 -6.45
CA ALA A 68 -12.59 3.72 -7.23
C ALA A 68 -12.75 3.35 -8.70
N LEU A 69 -11.74 2.70 -9.29
CA LEU A 69 -11.76 2.20 -10.66
C LEU A 69 -12.94 1.24 -10.87
N GLU A 70 -13.18 0.34 -9.92
CA GLU A 70 -14.30 -0.60 -9.95
C GLU A 70 -15.65 0.08 -10.07
N LYS A 71 -15.80 1.26 -9.46
CA LYS A 71 -17.03 2.07 -9.47
C LYS A 71 -17.08 3.15 -10.56
N MET A 72 -16.10 3.19 -11.46
CA MET A 72 -16.14 4.07 -12.63
C MET A 72 -16.87 3.39 -13.79
N GLU A 73 -17.72 4.16 -14.47
CA GLU A 73 -18.39 3.75 -15.71
C GLU A 73 -17.44 3.96 -16.91
N ILE A 74 -16.54 2.99 -17.11
CA ILE A 74 -15.57 2.95 -18.22
C ILE A 74 -15.57 1.56 -18.86
N SER A 75 -15.13 1.48 -20.11
CA SER A 75 -15.03 0.21 -20.82
C SER A 75 -14.12 -0.79 -20.11
N ALA A 76 -14.46 -2.09 -20.19
CA ALA A 76 -13.72 -3.16 -19.52
C ALA A 76 -12.23 -3.20 -19.95
N ALA A 77 -11.96 -3.01 -21.25
CA ALA A 77 -10.60 -2.95 -21.78
C ALA A 77 -9.79 -1.79 -21.17
N LYS A 78 -10.38 -0.59 -21.09
CA LYS A 78 -9.72 0.58 -20.48
C LYS A 78 -9.49 0.38 -18.99
N LYS A 79 -10.42 -0.30 -18.31
CA LYS A 79 -10.31 -0.66 -16.89
C LYS A 79 -9.15 -1.63 -16.65
N ALA A 80 -8.99 -2.64 -17.49
CA ALA A 80 -7.90 -3.60 -17.42
C ALA A 80 -6.53 -2.91 -17.57
N ASN A 81 -6.38 -2.02 -18.56
CA ASN A 81 -5.14 -1.29 -18.78
C ASN A 81 -4.78 -0.36 -17.61
N ILE A 82 -5.77 0.36 -17.06
CA ILE A 82 -5.53 1.20 -15.87
C ILE A 82 -5.16 0.30 -14.67
N ARG A 83 -5.79 -0.86 -14.50
CA ARG A 83 -5.51 -1.79 -13.40
C ARG A 83 -4.09 -2.34 -13.48
N ALA A 84 -3.57 -2.66 -14.66
CA ALA A 84 -2.19 -3.08 -14.86
C ALA A 84 -1.19 -2.02 -14.36
N CYS A 85 -1.52 -0.73 -14.50
CA CYS A 85 -0.67 0.36 -14.02
C CYS A 85 -0.76 0.63 -12.50
N LEU A 86 -1.73 0.04 -11.77
CA LEU A 86 -1.99 0.32 -10.34
C LEU A 86 -1.22 -0.62 -9.40
N GLU A 87 0.04 -0.91 -9.70
CA GLU A 87 0.90 -1.70 -8.83
C GLU A 87 1.57 -0.89 -7.71
N ASN A 88 1.82 -1.52 -6.56
CA ASN A 88 2.49 -0.91 -5.40
C ASN A 88 3.84 -0.26 -5.76
N LYS A 89 4.59 -0.83 -6.71
CA LYS A 89 5.89 -0.32 -7.16
C LYS A 89 5.79 1.04 -7.86
N TYR A 90 4.64 1.35 -8.48
CA TYR A 90 4.38 2.60 -9.19
C TYR A 90 3.64 3.65 -8.32
N MET A 91 3.32 3.31 -7.08
CA MET A 91 2.64 4.22 -6.15
C MET A 91 3.66 5.06 -5.37
N SER A 92 3.40 6.36 -5.27
CA SER A 92 4.11 7.21 -4.30
C SER A 92 3.61 6.96 -2.88
N SER A 93 4.52 7.04 -1.91
CA SER A 93 4.12 7.13 -0.50
C SER A 93 3.41 8.47 -0.25
N ASP A 94 2.58 8.57 0.78
CA ASP A 94 1.93 9.82 1.21
C ASP A 94 2.86 10.72 2.05
N GLU A 95 4.10 10.29 2.32
CA GLU A 95 5.07 10.94 3.21
C GLU A 95 6.49 10.89 2.60
N GLU A 96 6.73 11.56 1.47
CA GLU A 96 8.10 11.68 0.93
C GLU A 96 8.76 13.03 1.31
N CYS A 97 8.43 13.57 2.49
CA CYS A 97 9.14 14.65 3.18
C CYS A 97 9.06 14.50 4.71
N ALA A 98 10.05 15.04 5.43
CA ALA A 98 10.08 15.11 6.90
C ALA A 98 8.98 16.02 7.50
N ASP A 99 8.39 16.91 6.68
CA ASP A 99 7.52 18.01 7.13
C ASP A 99 6.02 17.81 6.85
N GLY A 100 5.55 16.60 6.53
CA GLY A 100 4.12 16.27 6.54
C GLY A 100 3.59 15.38 5.41
N PHE A 101 2.25 15.26 5.36
CA PHE A 101 1.52 14.43 4.39
C PHE A 101 1.47 15.10 3.02
N ILE A 102 2.52 14.88 2.24
CA ILE A 102 2.66 15.43 0.91
C ILE A 102 2.53 14.32 -0.12
N THR A 103 1.58 14.47 -1.06
CA THR A 103 1.50 13.59 -2.23
C THR A 103 2.49 14.04 -3.28
N HIS A 104 3.61 13.33 -3.42
CA HIS A 104 4.62 13.61 -4.44
C HIS A 104 4.32 12.83 -5.73
N GLN A 105 4.38 13.51 -6.88
CA GLN A 105 4.48 12.85 -8.17
C GLN A 105 5.94 12.42 -8.38
N PRO A 106 6.23 11.14 -8.71
CA PRO A 106 7.58 10.75 -9.10
C PRO A 106 8.04 11.46 -10.38
N SER A 107 9.32 11.78 -10.47
CA SER A 107 9.96 12.45 -11.63
C SER A 107 9.68 11.75 -12.96
N TRP A 108 9.76 10.42 -12.96
CA TRP A 108 9.54 9.54 -14.12
C TRP A 108 8.08 9.44 -14.56
N GLN A 109 7.15 9.92 -13.74
CA GLN A 109 5.74 9.65 -13.95
C GLN A 109 5.18 10.46 -15.13
N SER A 110 4.56 9.77 -16.10
CA SER A 110 3.87 10.47 -17.20
C SER A 110 2.72 11.35 -16.70
N LYS A 111 2.42 12.41 -17.48
CA LYS A 111 1.27 13.30 -17.23
C LYS A 111 -0.05 12.53 -17.25
N ARG A 112 -0.23 11.63 -18.23
CA ARG A 112 -1.44 10.83 -18.41
C ARG A 112 -1.73 9.95 -17.20
N PHE A 113 -0.72 9.32 -16.63
CA PHE A 113 -0.88 8.52 -15.41
C PHE A 113 -1.15 9.38 -14.18
N ALA A 114 -0.64 10.63 -14.13
CA ALA A 114 -0.95 11.58 -13.07
C ALA A 114 -2.42 11.98 -13.08
N GLU A 115 -2.96 12.26 -14.26
CA GLU A 115 -4.37 12.56 -14.44
C GLU A 115 -5.27 11.40 -14.03
N TYR A 116 -4.94 10.16 -14.44
CA TYR A 116 -5.71 8.99 -14.03
C TYR A 116 -5.70 8.79 -12.51
N LYS A 117 -4.53 8.93 -11.87
CA LYS A 117 -4.43 8.86 -10.41
C LYS A 117 -5.29 9.92 -9.72
N ARG A 118 -5.25 11.17 -10.19
CA ARG A 118 -6.10 12.26 -9.68
C ARG A 118 -7.60 11.98 -9.84
N LYS A 119 -8.03 11.48 -10.99
CA LYS A 119 -9.43 11.11 -11.25
C LYS A 119 -9.90 10.00 -10.32
N LEU A 120 -9.08 8.97 -10.13
CA LEU A 120 -9.38 7.87 -9.21
C LEU A 120 -9.44 8.34 -7.76
N ASP A 121 -8.50 9.18 -7.33
CA ASP A 121 -8.49 9.73 -5.98
C ASP A 121 -9.72 10.63 -5.72
N SER A 122 -10.13 11.42 -6.72
CA SER A 122 -11.35 12.24 -6.65
C SER A 122 -12.61 11.38 -6.55
N LYS A 123 -12.75 10.37 -7.43
CA LYS A 123 -13.88 9.42 -7.39
C LYS A 123 -13.93 8.65 -6.07
N PHE A 124 -12.78 8.31 -5.50
CA PHE A 124 -12.71 7.68 -4.18
C PHE A 124 -13.24 8.58 -3.07
N LEU A 125 -12.93 9.89 -3.12
CA LEU A 125 -13.45 10.87 -2.16
C LEU A 125 -14.96 10.99 -2.24
N ASP A 126 -15.52 11.00 -3.45
CA ASP A 126 -16.97 11.07 -3.67
C ASP A 126 -17.71 9.90 -3.03
N ILE A 127 -17.13 8.72 -3.08
CA ILE A 127 -17.73 7.46 -2.61
C ILE A 127 -17.42 7.21 -1.12
N CYS A 128 -16.39 7.85 -0.58
CA CYS A 128 -15.97 7.66 0.79
C CYS A 128 -16.89 8.30 1.81
N SER A 129 -17.04 7.61 2.95
CA SER A 129 -17.69 8.18 4.14
C SER A 129 -17.03 9.49 4.58
N THR A 130 -17.80 10.37 5.22
CA THR A 130 -17.35 11.68 5.73
C THR A 130 -16.12 11.57 6.63
N LYS A 131 -16.03 10.51 7.45
CA LYS A 131 -14.88 10.23 8.32
C LYS A 131 -13.60 9.95 7.52
N SER A 132 -13.68 9.13 6.47
CA SER A 132 -12.55 8.83 5.59
C SER A 132 -12.14 10.03 4.76
N ARG A 133 -13.11 10.86 4.32
CA ARG A 133 -12.86 12.11 3.59
C ARG A 133 -12.04 13.11 4.41
N ARG A 134 -12.34 13.25 5.71
CA ARG A 134 -11.60 14.14 6.63
C ARG A 134 -10.13 13.74 6.83
N LEU A 135 -9.83 12.44 6.78
CA LEU A 135 -8.45 11.94 6.86
C LEU A 135 -7.66 12.19 5.58
N LEU A 136 -8.35 12.34 4.45
CA LEU A 136 -7.77 12.61 3.14
C LEU A 136 -7.58 14.10 2.86
N SER A 137 -8.47 14.96 3.36
CA SER A 137 -8.46 16.41 3.09
C SER A 137 -7.29 17.17 3.70
N LYS A 138 -6.53 16.56 4.64
CA LYS A 138 -5.35 17.16 5.26
C LYS A 138 -4.07 17.02 4.42
N ARG A 139 -4.17 16.49 3.20
CA ARG A 139 -3.01 16.18 2.35
C ARG A 139 -2.74 17.37 1.42
N THR A 140 -1.56 17.95 1.54
CA THR A 140 -1.07 18.97 0.61
C THR A 140 -0.36 18.30 -0.57
N ILE A 141 -0.49 18.86 -1.77
CA ILE A 141 0.31 18.44 -2.92
C ILE A 141 1.62 19.21 -2.82
N GLY A 142 2.76 18.53 -2.92
CA GLY A 142 4.08 19.17 -2.84
C GLY A 142 4.97 18.73 -3.98
N SER A 143 6.28 18.91 -3.80
CA SER A 143 7.29 18.81 -4.84
C SER A 143 7.42 17.41 -5.47
N VAL A 144 8.10 17.34 -6.61
CA VAL A 144 8.38 16.10 -7.32
C VAL A 144 9.35 15.24 -6.50
N SER A 145 9.04 13.96 -6.33
CA SER A 145 9.98 13.01 -5.70
C SER A 145 10.95 12.48 -6.75
N GLU A 146 12.25 12.61 -6.47
CA GLU A 146 13.31 11.98 -7.26
C GLU A 146 13.30 10.48 -7.01
N LYS A 147 12.98 9.71 -8.05
CA LYS A 147 13.02 8.25 -8.04
C LYS A 147 13.65 7.76 -9.33
N GLU A 148 14.30 6.61 -9.23
CA GLU A 148 14.76 5.87 -10.39
C GLU A 148 13.57 5.51 -11.28
N ASN A 149 13.79 5.63 -12.59
CA ASN A 149 12.81 5.24 -13.59
C ASN A 149 12.58 3.74 -13.47
N PRO A 150 11.32 3.27 -13.42
CA PRO A 150 11.06 1.84 -13.44
C PRO A 150 11.50 1.24 -14.78
N ASP A 151 12.17 0.09 -14.75
CA ASP A 151 12.41 -0.72 -15.95
C ASP A 151 11.08 -1.39 -16.36
N ILE A 152 10.45 -0.87 -17.42
CA ILE A 152 9.16 -1.34 -17.93
C ILE A 152 9.40 -1.98 -19.30
N LYS A 153 9.22 -3.31 -19.34
CA LYS A 153 9.31 -4.10 -20.57
C LYS A 153 7.95 -4.30 -21.26
N ASP A 154 6.86 -3.93 -20.59
CA ASP A 154 5.49 -4.15 -21.05
C ASP A 154 4.92 -2.87 -21.68
N GLU A 155 4.62 -2.95 -22.98
CA GLU A 155 4.04 -1.83 -23.76
C GLU A 155 2.67 -1.37 -23.24
N THR A 156 1.93 -2.22 -22.51
CA THR A 156 0.66 -1.80 -21.91
C THR A 156 0.83 -0.78 -20.78
N LEU A 157 2.04 -0.68 -20.23
CA LEU A 157 2.43 0.23 -19.15
C LEU A 157 3.13 1.50 -19.65
N LEU A 158 3.08 1.80 -20.95
CA LEU A 158 3.66 3.02 -21.55
C LEU A 158 3.23 4.31 -20.85
N TRP A 159 2.06 4.32 -20.21
CA TRP A 159 1.58 5.50 -19.49
C TRP A 159 2.32 5.73 -18.18
N VAL A 160 3.15 4.81 -17.70
CA VAL A 160 3.81 4.94 -16.41
C VAL A 160 5.02 5.88 -16.51
N ILE A 161 5.74 5.86 -17.63
CA ILE A 161 6.99 6.62 -17.85
C ILE A 161 6.74 7.80 -18.80
N LYS A 162 7.42 8.94 -18.61
CA LYS A 162 7.47 10.00 -19.62
C LYS A 162 8.31 9.52 -20.82
N GLU A 163 7.74 9.56 -22.02
CA GLU A 163 8.54 9.48 -23.24
C GLU A 163 9.57 10.63 -23.21
N ASN A 164 10.84 10.30 -23.41
CA ASN A 164 11.94 11.26 -23.47
C ASN A 164 11.83 12.12 -24.74
#